data_AF-A0A534CBM5-F1
#
_entry.id   AF-A0A534CBM5-F1
#
_cell.length_a   1.000
_cell.length_b   1.000
_cell.length_c   1.000
_cell.angle_alpha   90.00
_cell.angle_beta   90.00
_cell.angle_gamma   90.00
#
_symmetry.space_group_name_H-M   'P 1'
#
loop_
_entity.id
_entity.type
_entity.pdbx_description
1 polymer ?
#
loop_
_entity_poly.entity_id
_entity_poly.type
_entity_poly.pdbx_seq_one_letter_code
_entity_poly.pdbx_strand_id
1 'polypeptide(L)' 'MKHGSILVTGGAGYIGSHVALQLRARGERVVILDDLSRGFRQAALDTPLIVGEVGDRERVRG' A
#
# COMPACT_ATOMS: atom_id res chain seq x y z
N MET A 1 -2.32 13.04 -19.28
CA MET A 1 -2.95 12.76 -17.97
C MET A 1 -1.85 12.24 -17.07
N LYS A 2 -1.51 12.88 -15.95
CA LYS A 2 -0.55 12.28 -15.01
C LYS A 2 -1.18 10.97 -14.56
N HIS A 3 -0.57 9.82 -14.88
CA HIS A 3 -1.04 8.54 -14.34
C HIS A 3 -1.11 8.72 -12.83
N GLY A 4 -2.25 8.46 -12.18
CA GLY A 4 -2.33 8.51 -10.72
C GLY A 4 -1.49 7.40 -10.10
N SER A 5 -1.21 7.47 -8.79
CA SER A 5 -0.77 6.32 -8.01
C SER A 5 -1.95 5.87 -7.14
N ILE A 6 -2.13 4.57 -6.95
CA ILE A 6 -3.14 4.00 -6.05
C ILE A 6 -2.47 3.76 -4.70
N LEU A 7 -3.00 4.37 -3.65
CA LEU A 7 -2.60 4.11 -2.27
C LEU A 7 -3.46 2.97 -1.71
N VAL A 8 -2.81 1.90 -1.23
CA VAL A 8 -3.46 0.79 -0.54
C VAL A 8 -3.10 0.86 0.94
N THR A 9 -4.08 1.20 1.78
CA THR A 9 -3.93 1.16 3.23
C THR A 9 -4.13 -0.26 3.75
N GLY A 10 -3.37 -0.68 4.77
CA GLY A 10 -3.43 -2.08 5.24
C GLY A 10 -2.87 -3.08 4.23
N GLY A 11 -2.07 -2.62 3.26
CA GLY A 11 -1.57 -3.42 2.14
C GLY A 11 -0.55 -4.49 2.52
N ALA A 12 -0.01 -4.47 3.74
CA ALA A 12 0.85 -5.53 4.27
C ALA A 12 0.05 -6.57 5.09
N GLY A 13 -1.29 -6.47 5.12
CA GLY A 13 -2.20 -7.46 5.67
C GLY A 13 -2.70 -8.50 4.66
N TYR A 14 -3.50 -9.46 5.13
CA TYR A 14 -4.02 -10.56 4.31
C TYR A 14 -4.76 -10.07 3.06
N ILE A 15 -5.81 -9.26 3.21
CA ILE A 15 -6.60 -8.78 2.07
C ILE A 15 -5.82 -7.73 1.25
N GLY A 16 -5.17 -6.79 1.94
CA GLY A 16 -4.50 -5.67 1.29
C GLY A 16 -3.35 -6.08 0.38
N SER A 17 -2.58 -7.12 0.75
CA SER A 17 -1.48 -7.63 -0.08
C SER A 17 -1.99 -8.25 -1.39
N HIS A 18 -3.08 -9.00 -1.35
CA HIS A 18 -3.73 -9.53 -2.55
C HIS A 18 -4.29 -8.41 -3.44
N VAL A 19 -4.88 -7.35 -2.86
CA VAL A 19 -5.36 -6.19 -3.63
C VAL A 19 -4.19 -5.48 -4.32
N ALA A 20 -3.09 -5.20 -3.59
CA ALA A 20 -1.92 -4.55 -4.15
C ALA A 20 -1.29 -5.38 -5.29
N LEU A 21 -1.21 -6.70 -5.11
CA LEU A 21 -0.74 -7.63 -6.15
C LEU A 21 -1.61 -7.57 -7.41
N GLN A 22 -2.94 -7.59 -7.27
CA GLN A 22 -3.86 -7.56 -8.41
C GLN A 22 -3.81 -6.22 -9.15
N LEU A 23 -3.67 -5.10 -8.44
CA LEU A 23 -3.50 -3.79 -9.05
C LEU A 23 -2.19 -3.70 -9.83
N ARG A 24 -1.09 -4.19 -9.25
CA ARG A 24 0.20 -4.26 -9.96
C ARG A 24 0.14 -5.14 -11.19
N ALA A 25 -0.54 -6.29 -11.12
CA ALA A 25 -0.73 -7.18 -12.26
C ALA A 25 -1.51 -6.52 -13.42
N ARG A 26 -2.31 -5.49 -13.14
CA ARG A 26 -3.01 -4.66 -14.14
C ARG A 26 -2.17 -3.53 -14.71
N GLY A 27 -0.92 -3.37 -14.27
CA GLY A 27 -0.03 -2.28 -14.69
C GLY A 27 -0.21 -0.99 -13.90
N GLU A 28 -0.98 -1.01 -12.81
CA GLU A 28 -1.20 0.17 -11.98
C GLU A 28 0.03 0.51 -11.13
N ARG A 29 0.23 1.82 -10.87
CA ARG A 29 1.25 2.29 -9.93
C ARG A 29 0.69 2.24 -8.52
N VAL A 30 1.21 1.33 -7.69
CA VAL A 30 0.69 1.09 -6.33
C VAL A 30 1.72 1.50 -5.28
N VAL A 31 1.25 2.08 -4.18
CA VAL A 31 2.01 2.32 -2.95
C VAL A 31 1.20 1.78 -1.77
N ILE A 32 1.86 1.15 -0.81
CA ILE A 32 1.23 0.63 0.41
C ILE A 32 1.53 1.57 1.58
N LEU A 33 0.51 1.85 2.39
CA LEU A 33 0.64 2.41 3.73
C LEU A 33 0.14 1.39 4.76
N ASP A 34 0.99 0.98 5.69
CA ASP A 34 0.64 0.00 6.72
C ASP A 34 1.44 0.25 7.99
N ASP A 35 0.80 0.09 9.15
CA ASP A 35 1.46 0.25 10.45
C ASP A 35 2.14 -1.03 10.95
N LEU A 36 1.94 -2.14 10.23
CA LEU A 36 2.44 -3.47 10.54
C LEU A 36 1.97 -4.03 11.89
N SER A 37 0.88 -3.49 12.45
CA SER A 37 0.31 -3.96 13.73
C SER A 37 -0.18 -5.41 13.68
N ARG A 38 -0.64 -5.86 12.50
CA ARG A 38 -1.07 -7.24 12.21
C ARG A 38 -0.49 -7.80 10.91
N GLY A 39 0.12 -6.94 10.10
CA GLY A 39 0.71 -7.29 8.82
C GLY A 39 2.20 -7.61 8.93
N PHE A 40 2.78 -8.04 7.81
CA PHE A 40 4.21 -8.33 7.70
C PHE A 40 4.81 -7.60 6.52
N ARG A 41 6.01 -7.02 6.67
CA ARG A 41 6.70 -6.29 5.59
C ARG A 41 6.82 -7.12 4.31
N GLN A 42 7.02 -8.44 4.45
CA GLN A 42 7.11 -9.40 3.35
C GLN A 42 5.83 -9.45 2.50
N ALA A 43 4.66 -9.17 3.08
CA ALA A 43 3.39 -9.16 2.36
C ALA A 43 3.26 -7.99 1.37
N ALA A 44 4.10 -6.95 1.49
CA ALA A 44 4.17 -5.87 0.51
C ALA A 44 4.84 -6.31 -0.81
N LEU A 45 5.58 -7.44 -0.81
CA LEU A 45 6.36 -7.93 -1.95
C LEU A 45 7.26 -6.81 -2.52
N ASP A 46 7.25 -6.59 -3.83
CA ASP A 46 8.00 -5.51 -4.48
C ASP A 46 7.19 -4.20 -4.59
N THR A 47 6.12 -4.06 -3.80
CA THR A 47 5.33 -2.83 -3.78
C THR A 47 5.96 -1.85 -2.79
N PRO A 48 6.17 -0.57 -3.16
CA PRO A 48 6.65 0.46 -2.24
C PRO A 48 5.82 0.48 -0.95
N LEU A 49 6.47 0.33 0.20
CA LEU A 49 5.84 0.31 1.51
C LEU A 49 6.27 1.52 2.33
N ILE A 50 5.30 2.34 2.71
CA ILE A 50 5.42 3.37 3.72
C ILE A 50 4.90 2.79 5.04
N VAL A 51 5.74 2.81 6.08
CA VAL A 51 5.31 2.37 7.41
C VAL A 51 4.70 3.54 8.17
N GLY A 52 3.43 3.40 8.55
CA GLY A 52 2.71 4.43 9.29
C GLY A 52 1.21 4.16 9.40
N GLU A 53 0.59 4.91 10.30
CA GLU A 53 -0.84 4.85 10.55
C GLU A 53 -1.61 5.71 9.54
N VAL A 54 -2.75 5.23 9.06
CA VAL A 54 -3.62 5.99 8.14
C VAL A 54 -4.21 7.26 8.78
N GLY A 55 -4.31 7.30 10.10
CA GLY A 55 -4.74 8.48 10.86
C GLY A 55 -3.70 9.61 10.91
N ASP A 56 -2.44 9.34 10.54
CA ASP A 56 -1.36 10.33 10.50
C ASP A 56 -1.49 11.23 9.26
N ARG A 57 -2.04 12.43 9.47
CA ARG A 57 -2.31 13.38 8.39
C ARG A 57 -1.06 13.83 7.64
N GLU A 58 0.09 13.89 8.31
CA GLU A 58 1.35 14.28 7.66
C GLU A 58 1.81 13.20 6.67
N ARG A 59 1.51 11.93 6.96
CA ARG A 59 1.85 10.80 6.09
C ARG A 59 0.88 10.56 4.94
N VAL A 60 -0.35 11.06 5.03
CA VAL A 60 -1.43 10.79 4.05
C VAL A 60 -1.76 11.99 3.16
N ARG A 61 -1.09 13.14 3.35
CA ARG A 61 -1.26 14.30 2.47
C ARG A 61 -0.88 13.97 1.02
N GLY A 62 -1.75 14.37 0.08
CA GLY A 62 -1.57 14.27 -1.38
C GLY A 62 -1.55 15.61 -2.08
#